data_AF-K1SRD5-F1
#
_entry.id   AF-K1SRD5-F1
#
_cell.length_a   1.000
_cell.length_b   1.000
_cell.length_c   1.000
_cell.angle_alpha   90.00
_cell.angle_beta   90.00
_cell.angle_gamma   90.00
#
_symmetry.space_group_name_H-M   'P 1'
#
loop_
_entity.id
_entity.type
_entity.pdbx_description
1 polymer ?
#
loop_
_entity_poly.entity_id
_entity_poly.type
_entity_poly.pdbx_seq_one_letter_code
_entity_poly.pdbx_strand_id
1 'polypeptide(L)' 'EVCGFIRSTLAKIYDQATADAITIQYGGSMNAGNAAELLSKPNVDGGLIGGASLKAADFNTIVQAAVEG' A
#
# COMPACT_ATOMS: atom_id res chain seq x y z
N GLU A 1 0.20 10.70 3.35
CA GLU A 1 0.86 11.94 2.87
C GLU A 1 1.83 11.67 1.72
N VAL A 2 2.95 10.96 1.95
CA VAL A 2 3.99 10.72 0.93
C VAL A 2 3.48 10.01 -0.33
N CYS A 3 2.68 8.94 -0.20
CA CYS A 3 2.11 8.25 -1.37
C CYS A 3 1.23 9.17 -2.24
N GLY A 4 0.49 10.09 -1.62
CA GLY A 4 -0.29 11.10 -2.34
C GLY A 4 0.59 12.12 -3.06
N PHE A 5 1.72 12.51 -2.47
CA PHE A 5 2.72 13.34 -3.14
C PHE A 5 3.35 12.63 -4.35
N ILE A 6 3.64 11.32 -4.23
CA ILE A 6 4.12 10.50 -5.35
C ILE A 6 3.07 10.47 -6.46
N ARG A 7 1.81 10.16 -6.16
CA ARG A 7 0.73 10.15 -7.17
C ARG A 7 0.57 11.51 -7.86
N SER A 8 0.62 12.59 -7.10
CA SER A 8 0.57 13.96 -7.64
C SER A 8 1.77 14.28 -8.55
N THR A 9 2.93 13.71 -8.25
CA THR A 9 4.14 13.87 -9.08
C THR A 9 4.00 13.08 -10.38
N LEU A 10 3.49 11.84 -10.32
CA LEU A 10 3.19 11.03 -11.51
C LEU A 10 2.20 11.74 -12.44
N ALA A 11 1.15 12.36 -11.89
CA ALA A 11 0.15 13.08 -12.67
C ALA A 11 0.74 14.31 -13.40
N LYS A 12 1.78 14.94 -12.83
CA LYS A 12 2.48 16.08 -13.45
C LYS A 12 3.45 15.66 -14.54
N ILE A 13 4.10 14.51 -14.40
CA ILE A 13 5.09 14.00 -15.36
C ILE A 13 4.41 13.36 -16.56
N TYR A 14 3.28 12.69 -16.33
CA TYR A 14 2.50 11.98 -17.34
C TYR A 14 1.11 12.61 -17.47
N ASP A 15 0.09 11.97 -16.88
CA ASP A 15 -1.27 12.47 -16.78
C ASP A 15 -1.98 11.81 -15.58
N GLN A 16 -3.20 12.28 -15.27
CA GLN A 16 -3.98 11.76 -14.15
C GLN A 16 -4.34 10.28 -14.31
N ALA A 17 -4.68 9.85 -15.54
CA ALA A 17 -5.07 8.47 -15.81
C ALA A 17 -3.91 7.49 -15.53
N THR A 18 -2.69 7.85 -15.93
CA THR A 18 -1.46 7.10 -15.66
C THR A 18 -1.15 7.09 -14.16
N ALA A 19 -1.29 8.24 -13.50
CA ALA A 19 -1.06 8.34 -12.06
C ALA A 19 -2.02 7.47 -11.25
N ASP A 20 -3.30 7.39 -11.64
CA ASP A 20 -4.31 6.57 -10.98
C ASP A 20 -4.12 5.07 -11.25
N ALA A 21 -3.59 4.70 -12.42
CA ALA A 21 -3.33 3.31 -12.79
C ALA A 21 -2.08 2.69 -12.13
N ILE A 22 -1.14 3.51 -11.66
CA ILE A 22 0.10 3.04 -11.02
C ILE A 22 -0.17 2.61 -9.58
N THR A 23 0.24 1.37 -9.25
CA THR A 23 0.27 0.86 -7.87
C THR A 23 1.40 1.50 -7.06
N ILE A 24 1.05 2.12 -5.94
CA ILE A 24 1.97 2.72 -4.97
C ILE A 24 1.89 1.94 -3.66
N GLN A 25 2.95 1.20 -3.34
CA GLN A 25 3.04 0.38 -2.13
C GLN A 25 3.68 1.13 -0.97
N TYR A 26 3.18 0.90 0.25
CA TYR A 26 3.85 1.30 1.47
C TYR A 26 4.92 0.27 1.85
N GLY A 27 6.20 0.68 1.84
CA GLY A 27 7.35 -0.18 2.16
C GLY A 27 7.87 -0.07 3.59
N GLY A 28 7.14 0.59 4.49
CA GLY A 28 7.51 0.66 5.91
C GLY A 28 7.11 -0.60 6.69
N SER A 29 7.16 -0.53 8.03
CA SER A 29 6.80 -1.65 8.91
C SER A 29 5.28 -1.90 8.92
N MET A 30 4.80 -2.66 7.93
CA MET A 30 3.44 -3.19 7.89
C MET A 30 3.42 -4.62 8.43
N ASN A 31 2.52 -4.88 9.37
CA ASN A 31 2.32 -6.17 10.03
C ASN A 31 0.82 -6.43 10.27
N ALA A 32 0.49 -7.60 10.78
CA ALA A 32 -0.90 -8.01 11.02
C ALA A 32 -1.72 -7.05 11.91
N GLY A 33 -1.07 -6.32 12.82
CA GLY A 33 -1.75 -5.40 13.74
C GLY A 33 -2.06 -4.02 13.17
N ASN A 34 -1.41 -3.61 12.07
CA ASN A 34 -1.57 -2.27 11.48
C ASN A 34 -1.90 -2.26 9.98
N ALA A 35 -1.97 -3.43 9.33
CA ALA A 35 -2.22 -3.54 7.89
C ALA A 35 -3.51 -2.83 7.46
N ALA A 36 -4.63 -3.11 8.14
CA ALA A 36 -5.92 -2.50 7.80
C ALA A 36 -5.90 -0.97 7.86
N GLU A 37 -5.27 -0.38 8.88
CA GLU A 37 -5.19 1.08 9.02
C GLU A 37 -4.28 1.72 7.94
N LEU A 38 -3.21 1.02 7.56
CA LEU A 38 -2.29 1.50 6.52
C LEU A 38 -2.89 1.38 5.12
N LEU A 39 -3.62 0.29 4.86
CA LEU A 39 -4.30 0.04 3.60
C LEU A 39 -5.53 0.93 3.41
N SER A 40 -6.16 1.38 4.51
CA SER A 40 -7.27 2.35 4.42
C SER A 40 -6.82 3.77 4.05
N LYS A 41 -5.51 4.04 3.96
CA LYS A 41 -5.02 5.40 3.64
C LYS A 41 -5.20 5.69 2.15
N PRO A 42 -5.71 6.87 1.78
CA PRO A 42 -5.83 7.25 0.38
C PRO A 42 -4.45 7.27 -0.28
N ASN A 43 -4.35 6.63 -1.46
CA ASN A 43 -3.13 6.45 -2.27
C ASN A 43 -2.14 5.37 -1.80
N VAL A 44 -2.48 4.57 -0.80
CA VAL A 44 -1.72 3.34 -0.49
C VAL A 44 -2.45 2.17 -1.13
N ASP A 45 -1.86 1.58 -2.15
CA ASP A 45 -2.50 0.53 -2.96
C ASP A 45 -2.06 -0.88 -2.52
N GLY A 46 -1.23 -0.97 -1.47
CA GLY A 46 -0.69 -2.22 -0.97
C GLY A 46 0.53 -2.02 -0.08
N GLY A 47 1.17 -3.13 0.31
CA GLY A 47 2.37 -3.14 1.14
C GLY A 47 3.50 -3.97 0.54
N LEU A 48 4.73 -3.46 0.64
CA LEU A 48 5.94 -4.24 0.37
C LEU A 48 6.45 -4.82 1.70
N ILE A 49 6.03 -6.05 2.00
CA ILE A 49 6.11 -6.61 3.35
C ILE A 49 7.49 -7.23 3.61
N GLY A 50 8.15 -6.76 4.68
CA GLY A 50 9.41 -7.30 5.18
C GLY A 50 9.23 -8.55 6.04
N GLY A 51 9.75 -8.55 7.27
CA GLY A 51 9.81 -9.74 8.13
C GLY A 51 8.47 -10.44 8.42
N ALA A 52 7.34 -9.72 8.40
CA ALA A 52 6.01 -10.31 8.55
C ALA A 52 5.63 -11.26 7.40
N SER A 53 6.24 -11.13 6.22
CA SER A 53 6.05 -12.05 5.09
C SER A 53 6.61 -13.45 5.36
N LEU A 54 7.56 -13.59 6.29
CA LEU A 54 8.20 -14.87 6.62
C LEU A 54 7.37 -15.74 7.59
N LYS A 55 6.24 -15.22 8.06
CA LYS A 55 5.32 -15.92 8.96
C LYS A 55 3.97 -16.05 8.27
N ALA A 56 3.61 -17.27 7.87
CA ALA A 56 2.41 -17.53 7.07
C ALA A 56 1.13 -16.94 7.69
N ALA A 57 0.96 -17.06 9.02
CA ALA A 57 -0.21 -16.51 9.72
C ALA A 57 -0.27 -14.98 9.67
N ASP A 58 0.86 -14.30 9.91
CA ASP A 58 0.93 -12.84 9.85
C ASP A 58 0.71 -12.34 8.42
N PHE A 59 1.37 -12.98 7.44
CA PHE A 59 1.23 -12.60 6.04
C PHE A 59 -0.18 -12.83 5.52
N ASN A 60 -0.83 -13.94 5.88
CA ASN A 60 -2.22 -14.18 5.52
C ASN A 60 -3.15 -13.09 6.09
N THR A 61 -2.93 -12.67 7.34
CA THR A 61 -3.71 -11.55 7.94
C THR A 61 -3.54 -10.26 7.14
N ILE A 62 -2.32 -9.94 6.70
CA ILE A 62 -2.04 -8.75 5.88
C ILE A 62 -2.73 -8.87 4.51
N VAL A 63 -2.70 -10.05 3.89
CA VAL A 63 -3.38 -10.30 2.59
C VAL A 63 -4.89 -10.15 2.73
N GLN A 64 -5.51 -10.70 3.78
CA GLN A 64 -6.95 -10.54 4.00
C GLN A 64 -7.32 -9.06 4.20
N ALA A 65 -6.54 -8.31 4.98
CA ALA A 65 -6.74 -6.87 5.14
C ALA A 65 -6.67 -6.09 3.81
N ALA A 66 -5.93 -6.59 2.82
CA ALA A 66 -5.81 -5.98 1.49
C ALA A 66 -6.93 -6.39 0.51
N VAL A 67 -7.67 -7.47 0.80
CA VAL A 67 -8.78 -7.95 -0.03
C VAL A 67 -10.13 -7.45 0.50
N GLU A 68 -10.25 -7.27 1.82
CA GLU A 68 -11.49 -6.89 2.49
C GLU A 68 -11.71 -5.36 2.58
N GLY A 69 -10.65 -4.56 2.48
CA GLY A 69 -10.69 -3.09 2.52
C GLY A 69 -10.79 -2.46 1.15
#